data_AF-A0A1Y2MQN0-F1
#
_entry.id   AF-A0A1Y2MQN0-F1
#
_cell.length_a   1.000
_cell.length_b   1.000
_cell.length_c   1.000
_cell.angle_alpha   90.00
_cell.angle_beta   90.00
_cell.angle_gamma   90.00
#
_symmetry.space_group_name_H-M   'P 1'
#
loop_
_entity.id
_entity.type
_entity.pdbx_description
1 polymer ?
#
loop_
_entity_poly.entity_id
_entity_poly.type
_entity_poly.pdbx_seq_one_letter_code
_entity_poly.pdbx_strand_id
1 'polypeptide(L)'
;MPVSTIAFGTVYGSIDLDGEQIPVAVDEPSMREVARLAGGESFSATSEGELRNVYAALGEEIGYETKQVDVSKPWLAGGTLATMAGLGSAFAFGRRIP
;
A
#
# COMPACT_ATOMS: atom_id res chain seq x y z
N MET A 1 18.57 20.21 -11.78
CA MET A 1 17.96 19.15 -10.95
C MET A 1 18.91 17.96 -11.01
N PRO A 2 19.48 17.49 -9.89
CA PRO A 2 20.33 16.31 -9.88
C PRO A 2 19.52 15.04 -10.20
N VAL A 3 20.11 14.09 -10.93
CA VAL A 3 19.48 12.81 -11.29
C VAL A 3 20.33 11.68 -10.69
N SER A 4 19.68 10.85 -9.86
CA SER A 4 20.29 9.63 -9.32
C SER A 4 19.78 8.41 -10.10
N THR A 5 20.69 7.48 -10.40
CA THR A 5 20.35 6.26 -11.16
C THR A 5 20.50 5.04 -10.27
N ILE A 6 19.53 4.13 -10.32
CA ILE A 6 19.61 2.81 -9.66
C ILE A 6 19.59 1.76 -10.76
N ALA A 7 20.67 0.98 -10.88
CA ALA A 7 20.75 -0.14 -11.80
C ALA A 7 20.07 -1.37 -11.17
N PHE A 8 18.99 -1.82 -11.79
CA PHE A 8 18.23 -3.02 -11.39
C PHE A 8 18.26 -4.04 -12.53
N GLY A 9 18.99 -5.13 -12.35
CA GLY A 9 19.14 -6.18 -13.36
C GLY A 9 20.25 -7.16 -13.01
N THR A 10 20.37 -8.23 -13.79
CA THR A 10 21.45 -9.19 -13.66
C THR A 10 22.51 -8.93 -14.73
N VAL A 11 23.79 -9.09 -14.39
CA VAL A 11 24.94 -8.84 -15.30
C VAL A 11 24.84 -9.70 -16.58
N TYR A 12 24.14 -10.83 -16.50
CA TYR A 12 24.00 -11.80 -17.60
C TYR A 12 22.55 -12.17 -17.87
N GLY A 13 21.60 -11.26 -17.64
CA GLY A 13 20.18 -11.50 -17.87
C GLY A 13 19.84 -11.69 -19.35
N SER A 14 18.98 -12.65 -19.66
CA SER A 14 18.37 -12.84 -20.97
C SER A 14 16.86 -13.07 -20.84
N ILE A 15 16.13 -12.71 -21.89
CA ILE A 15 14.71 -13.04 -22.05
C ILE A 15 14.52 -13.85 -23.33
N ASP A 16 13.55 -14.76 -23.33
CA ASP A 16 13.11 -15.47 -24.53
C ASP A 16 11.96 -14.66 -25.16
N LEU A 17 12.17 -14.17 -26.38
CA LEU A 17 11.13 -13.62 -27.22
C LEU A 17 11.02 -14.48 -28.47
N ASP A 18 9.88 -15.14 -28.65
CA ASP A 18 9.57 -15.95 -29.84
C ASP A 18 10.63 -17.04 -30.16
N GLY A 19 11.29 -17.60 -29.15
CA GLY A 19 12.34 -18.61 -29.27
C GLY A 19 13.75 -18.05 -29.49
N GLU A 20 13.91 -16.73 -29.48
CA GLU A 20 15.20 -16.04 -29.55
C GLU A 20 15.60 -15.52 -28.16
N GLN A 21 16.82 -15.85 -27.73
CA GLN A 21 17.36 -15.30 -26.48
C GLN A 21 17.94 -13.91 -26.72
N ILE A 22 17.29 -12.90 -26.14
CA ILE A 22 17.71 -11.51 -26.19
C ILE A 22 18.44 -11.16 -24.87
N PRO A 23 19.70 -10.71 -24.92
CA PRO A 23 20.41 -10.26 -23.71
C PRO A 23 19.82 -8.93 -23.22
N VAL A 24 19.50 -8.87 -21.93
CA VAL A 24 18.98 -7.68 -21.24
C VAL A 24 19.88 -7.31 -20.05
N ALA A 25 21.18 -7.53 -20.21
CA ALA A 25 22.19 -7.17 -19.21
C ALA A 25 22.17 -5.66 -18.94
N VAL A 26 22.23 -5.29 -17.67
CA VAL A 26 22.27 -3.88 -17.25
C VAL A 26 23.66 -3.27 -17.51
N ASP A 27 23.69 -2.09 -18.11
CA ASP A 27 24.93 -1.32 -18.38
C ASP A 27 25.16 -0.26 -17.29
N GLU A 28 25.74 -0.70 -16.17
CA GLU A 28 26.09 0.18 -15.05
C GLU A 28 27.08 1.32 -15.42
N PRO A 29 28.13 1.08 -16.24
CA PRO A 29 29.01 2.16 -16.70
C PRO A 29 28.27 3.32 -17.36
N SER A 30 27.33 3.01 -18.26
CA SER A 30 26.55 4.05 -18.96
C SER A 30 25.61 4.79 -18.01
N MET A 31 24.96 4.09 -17.07
CA MET A 31 24.10 4.75 -16.07
C MET A 31 24.87 5.67 -15.14
N ARG A 32 26.09 5.28 -14.75
CA ARG A 32 26.99 6.11 -13.95
C ARG A 32 27.38 7.40 -14.65
N GLU A 33 27.58 7.34 -15.97
CA GLU A 33 27.88 8.52 -16.76
C GLU A 33 26.70 9.49 -16.78
N VAL A 34 25.48 8.98 -16.94
CA VAL A 34 24.25 9.81 -16.89
C VAL A 34 24.11 10.52 -15.54
N ALA A 35 24.30 9.80 -14.43
CA ALA A 35 24.24 10.38 -13.09
C ALA A 35 25.31 11.46 -12.90
N ARG A 36 26.54 11.20 -13.33
CA ARG A 36 27.67 12.14 -13.25
C ARG A 36 27.40 13.42 -14.03
N LEU A 37 26.90 13.31 -15.26
CA LEU A 37 26.53 14.46 -16.11
C LEU A 37 25.39 15.29 -15.50
N ALA A 38 24.46 14.63 -14.81
CA ALA A 38 23.37 15.29 -14.12
C ALA A 38 23.74 15.85 -12.74
N GLY A 39 24.95 15.57 -12.25
CA GLY A 39 25.41 15.98 -10.91
C GLY A 39 24.76 15.19 -9.76
N GLY A 40 24.37 13.93 -10.01
CA GLY A 40 23.85 12.99 -9.01
C GLY A 40 24.73 11.74 -8.86
N GLU A 41 24.23 10.74 -8.14
CA GLU A 41 24.95 9.51 -7.78
C GLU A 41 24.37 8.27 -8.47
N SER A 42 25.20 7.25 -8.71
CA SER A 42 24.79 5.97 -9.29
C SER A 42 24.89 4.85 -8.26
N PHE A 43 23.82 4.08 -8.12
CA PHE A 43 23.72 2.95 -7.19
C PHE A 43 23.46 1.65 -7.97
N SER A 44 24.03 0.53 -7.48
CA SER A 44 23.75 -0.81 -8.01
C SER A 44 23.02 -1.63 -6.95
N ALA A 45 21.89 -2.22 -7.35
CA ALA A 45 21.04 -3.04 -6.47
C ALA A 45 21.71 -4.34 -6.01
N THR A 46 22.87 -4.70 -6.57
CA THR A 46 23.67 -5.88 -6.17
C THR A 46 24.65 -5.56 -5.03
N SER A 47 24.90 -4.28 -4.73
CA SER A 47 25.86 -3.92 -3.68
C SER A 47 25.25 -4.23 -2.30
N GLU A 48 25.79 -5.27 -1.68
CA GLU A 48 25.38 -5.93 -0.43
C GLU A 48 25.14 -5.01 0.80
N GLY A 49 25.31 -3.70 0.69
CA GLY A 49 25.04 -2.71 1.74
C GLY A 49 23.58 -2.23 1.84
N GLU A 50 22.76 -2.39 0.81
CA GLU A 50 21.42 -1.74 0.74
C GLU A 50 20.27 -2.57 1.31
N LEU A 51 20.46 -3.89 1.54
CA LEU A 51 19.43 -4.74 2.15
C LEU A 51 19.05 -4.24 3.56
N ARG A 52 20.02 -3.78 4.36
CA ARG A 52 19.76 -3.30 5.72
C ARG A 52 18.95 -2.00 5.77
N ASN A 53 19.19 -1.08 4.83
CA ASN A 53 18.46 0.18 4.76
C ASN A 53 17.03 -0.02 4.24
N VAL A 54 16.84 -0.91 3.26
CA VAL A 54 15.51 -1.27 2.74
C VAL A 54 14.67 -1.96 3.83
N TYR A 55 15.23 -2.91 4.59
CA TYR A 55 14.51 -3.54 5.71
C TYR A 55 14.25 -2.59 6.88
N ALA A 56 15.13 -1.62 7.16
CA ALA A 56 14.89 -0.59 8.18
C ALA A 56 13.75 0.38 7.79
N ALA A 57 13.61 0.69 6.49
CA ALA A 57 12.53 1.53 5.98
C ALA A 57 11.19 0.77 5.87
N LEU A 58 11.20 -0.55 5.66
CA LEU A 58 9.98 -1.37 5.57
C LEU A 58 9.26 -1.57 6.92
N GLY A 59 9.90 -1.23 8.05
CA GLY A 59 9.31 -1.36 9.39
C GLY A 59 8.39 -0.21 9.81
N GLU A 60 8.44 0.94 9.13
CA GLU A 60 7.75 2.16 9.56
C GLU A 60 6.45 2.45 8.79
N GLU A 61 6.22 1.77 7.67
CA GLU A 61 4.99 1.94 6.89
C GLU A 61 4.11 0.69 6.95
N ILE A 62 3.81 0.25 8.18
CA ILE A 62 2.53 -0.43 8.42
C ILE A 62 1.46 0.67 8.30
N GLY A 63 1.12 0.99 7.05
CA GLY A 63 0.20 2.06 6.69
C GLY A 63 -1.17 1.83 7.33
N TYR A 64 -1.62 2.82 8.12
CA TYR A 64 -2.98 2.87 8.61
C TYR A 64 -3.91 3.24 7.45
N GLU A 65 -4.64 2.26 6.90
CA GLU A 65 -5.69 2.55 5.94
C GLU A 65 -6.95 2.99 6.68
N THR A 66 -7.43 4.21 6.39
CA THR A 66 -8.72 4.68 6.91
C THR A 66 -9.83 3.98 6.15
N LYS A 67 -10.35 2.89 6.71
CA LYS A 67 -11.50 2.19 6.14
C LYS A 67 -12.80 2.83 6.62
N GLN A 68 -13.67 3.19 5.68
CA GLN A 68 -15.05 3.50 6.02
C GLN A 68 -15.71 2.23 6.57
N VAL A 69 -16.04 2.25 7.86
CA VAL A 69 -16.76 1.18 8.53
C VAL A 69 -18.25 1.49 8.55
N ASP A 70 -19.06 0.48 8.28
CA ASP A 70 -20.51 0.60 8.34
C ASP A 70 -20.98 0.68 9.81
N VAL A 71 -21.50 1.85 10.20
CA VAL A 71 -22.04 2.14 11.53
C VAL A 71 -23.58 2.07 11.59
N SER A 72 -24.23 1.50 10.57
CA SER A 72 -25.69 1.37 10.51
C SER A 72 -26.26 0.42 11.57
N LYS A 73 -25.53 -0.65 11.90
CA LYS A 73 -25.95 -1.71 12.84
C LYS A 73 -26.39 -1.20 14.22
N PRO A 74 -25.60 -0.40 14.96
CA PRO A 74 -26.02 0.11 16.27
C PRO A 74 -27.25 1.03 16.18
N TRP A 75 -27.37 1.84 15.11
CA TRP A 75 -28.52 2.71 14.90
C TRP A 75 -29.81 1.93 14.62
N LEU A 76 -29.74 0.89 13.78
CA LEU A 76 -30.87 0.00 13.51
C LEU A 76 -31.33 -0.73 14.78
N ALA A 77 -30.37 -1.26 15.56
CA ALA A 77 -30.67 -1.91 16.84
C ALA A 77 -31.34 -0.94 17.82
N GLY A 78 -30.80 0.26 17.98
CA GLY A 78 -31.35 1.30 18.85
C GLY A 78 -32.76 1.74 18.43
N GLY A 79 -32.97 2.00 17.14
CA GLY A 79 -34.29 2.38 16.61
C GLY A 79 -35.36 1.30 16.80
N THR A 80 -34.97 0.03 16.61
CA THR A 80 -35.87 -1.11 16.83
C THR A 80 -36.26 -1.22 18.30
N LEU A 81 -35.30 -1.11 19.22
CA LEU A 81 -35.55 -1.14 20.66
C LEU A 81 -36.44 0.03 21.11
N ALA A 82 -36.18 1.24 20.61
CA ALA A 82 -36.99 2.41 20.92
C ALA A 82 -38.44 2.23 20.45
N THR A 83 -38.64 1.65 19.27
CA THR A 83 -39.98 1.36 18.72
C THR A 83 -40.70 0.31 19.56
N MET A 84 -40.03 -0.78 19.93
CA MET A 84 -40.60 -1.81 20.82
C MET A 84 -40.97 -1.25 22.19
N ALA A 85 -40.13 -0.39 22.77
CA ALA A 85 -40.42 0.28 24.04
C ALA A 85 -41.62 1.24 23.92
N GLY A 86 -41.73 1.97 22.81
CA GLY A 86 -42.86 2.83 22.51
C GLY A 86 -44.17 2.05 22.40
N LEU A 87 -44.18 0.95 21.65
CA LEU A 87 -45.34 0.07 21.54
C LEU A 87 -45.71 -0.56 22.90
N GLY A 88 -44.73 -1.07 23.64
CA GLY A 88 -44.95 -1.61 24.98
C GLY A 88 -45.55 -0.58 25.94
N SER A 89 -45.04 0.65 25.90
CA SER A 89 -45.58 1.76 26.69
C SER A 89 -47.00 2.12 26.26
N ALA A 90 -47.27 2.20 24.96
CA ALA A 90 -48.61 2.48 24.43
C ALA A 90 -49.63 1.43 24.87
N PHE A 91 -49.28 0.14 24.90
CA PHE A 91 -50.16 -0.90 25.43
C PHE A 91 -50.34 -0.80 26.97
N ALA A 92 -49.29 -0.45 27.70
CA ALA A 92 -49.34 -0.33 29.16
C ALA A 92 -50.18 0.86 29.65
N PHE A 93 -50.08 2.01 28.97
CA PHE A 93 -50.85 3.21 29.28
C PHE A 93 -52.22 3.23 28.60
N GLY A 94 -52.34 2.72 27.37
CA GLY A 94 -53.60 2.65 26.61
C GLY A 94 -54.62 1.64 27.14
N ARG A 95 -54.20 0.68 27.98
CA ARG A 95 -55.12 -0.20 28.76
C ARG A 95 -55.84 0.50 29.91
N ARG A 96 -55.60 1.80 30.13
CA ARG A 96 -56.23 2.62 31.16
C ARG A 96 -57.07 3.74 30.53
N ILE A 97 -58.01 3.37 29.67
CA ILE A 97 -59.12 4.27 29.31
C ILE A 97 -60.40 3.43 29.50
N PRO A 98 -61.31 3.80 30.42
CA PRO A 98 -62.59 3.10 30.61
C PRO A 98 -63.46 3.17 29.35
#